data_AF-A0A2T7CQU9-F1
#
_entry.id   AF-A0A2T7CQU9-F1
#
_cell.length_a   1.000
_cell.length_b   1.000
_cell.length_c   1.000
_cell.angle_alpha   90.00
_cell.angle_beta   90.00
_cell.angle_gamma   90.00
#
_symmetry.space_group_name_H-M   'P 1'
#
loop_
_entity.id
_entity.type
_entity.pdbx_description
1 polymer ?
#
loop_
_entity_poly.entity_id
_entity_poly.type
_entity_poly.pdbx_seq_one_letter_code
_entity_poly.pdbx_strand_id
1 'polypeptide(L)'
;MAALAAAAGLRELVMDKCLGVTDVGLAKVAVGCPGLRRLSVKWCREISDIGIELLAKKCPDLRSIDISYLKVSNESLRSLSTLKKLEDIVMVGCLFIDDDGLQMLSAGNSLQSIDVSRCHHVTSQGLALLIDSQRFIQKINAGHSLHEIETCFLSKLSTIGETLTVLRLDGLEIFASNLQAIADSCKNLAEIGLSKCNGVTDDGIASLVVNCSYLRTIDVTCCHLLTNDALAAIAENCRMVECLRLESCPFINEKGLERIGTLCSNLKEIDLTDCRINDEALQHLTSCSELQILKLGLCSSISDKGLVYIGSNCAKLVELDLYRCSAITDEGLAALVRGCKKIRMLNLRYCTQITDAGLKHLSTLEELTNLEMRCLVRITGIGITSIAVGCPSLIELDLKRCYSVDDAGLWALSRYSQNLRQLTISYCQVTGLGLCHLLGTLRCLQDVKMVHLSWVSIEGFEIALRASCGRLKKLKLLGGLRSVLSPELLQMLQACGCRVRWLDKPLVYKG
;
A
#
# COMPACT_ATOMS: atom_id res chain seq x y z
N MET A 1 2.55 27.08 8.07
CA MET A 1 4.02 27.19 8.07
C MET A 1 4.57 28.03 9.22
N ALA A 2 4.04 29.21 9.53
CA ALA A 2 4.57 30.04 10.64
C ALA A 2 4.62 29.30 12.00
N ALA A 3 3.59 28.53 12.35
CA ALA A 3 3.59 27.70 13.57
C ALA A 3 4.63 26.57 13.56
N LEU A 4 4.93 25.99 12.39
CA LEU A 4 5.96 24.95 12.25
C LEU A 4 7.37 25.55 12.31
N ALA A 5 7.56 26.74 11.75
CA ALA A 5 8.84 27.47 11.80
C ALA A 5 9.24 27.87 13.24
N ALA A 6 8.32 27.86 14.19
CA ALA A 6 8.62 28.08 15.60
C ALA A 6 9.16 26.80 16.30
N ALA A 7 9.09 25.64 15.65
CA ALA A 7 9.51 24.36 16.22
C ALA A 7 10.99 24.07 15.92
N ALA A 8 11.91 24.83 16.54
CA ALA A 8 13.35 24.72 16.29
C ALA A 8 13.95 23.31 16.49
N GLY A 9 13.30 22.46 17.29
CA GLY A 9 13.69 21.06 17.52
C GLY A 9 13.18 20.05 16.48
N LEU A 10 12.46 20.49 15.45
CA LEU A 10 11.85 19.61 14.46
C LEU A 10 12.93 18.91 13.60
N ARG A 11 12.93 17.58 13.62
CA ARG A 11 13.87 16.74 12.85
C ARG A 11 13.26 16.06 11.64
N GLU A 12 11.94 15.87 11.66
CA GLU A 12 11.23 15.14 10.62
C GLU A 12 9.94 15.86 10.30
N LEU A 13 9.66 16.02 9.02
CA LEU A 13 8.46 16.69 8.55
C LEU A 13 7.92 15.99 7.31
N VAL A 14 6.67 15.56 7.36
CA VAL A 14 5.95 14.95 6.23
C VAL A 14 4.77 15.86 5.90
N MET A 15 4.77 16.39 4.67
CA MET A 15 3.79 17.33 4.16
C MET A 15 3.18 16.89 2.83
N ASP A 16 3.14 15.58 2.59
CA ASP A 16 2.61 14.99 1.36
C ASP A 16 1.21 15.50 1.02
N LYS A 17 1.01 15.81 -0.27
CA LYS A 17 -0.28 16.25 -0.84
C LYS A 17 -0.85 17.51 -0.16
N CYS A 18 -0.01 18.31 0.49
CA CYS A 18 -0.38 19.63 1.00
C CYS A 18 -0.31 20.67 -0.12
N LEU A 19 -1.30 20.67 -1.01
CA LEU A 19 -1.31 21.46 -2.25
C LEU A 19 -1.17 22.99 -2.08
N GLY A 20 -1.41 23.53 -0.87
CA GLY A 20 -1.26 24.96 -0.58
C GLY A 20 0.12 25.38 -0.07
N VAL A 21 1.10 24.46 -0.07
CA VAL A 21 2.47 24.73 0.40
C VAL A 21 3.30 25.24 -0.76
N THR A 22 3.82 26.46 -0.63
CA THR A 22 4.64 27.13 -1.64
C THR A 22 6.11 27.19 -1.23
N ASP A 23 6.97 27.64 -2.14
CA ASP A 23 8.40 27.93 -1.86
C ASP A 23 8.60 28.82 -0.63
N VAL A 24 7.80 29.89 -0.50
CA VAL A 24 7.85 30.79 0.68
C VAL A 24 7.49 30.04 1.96
N GLY A 25 6.51 29.15 1.88
CA GLY A 25 6.13 28.29 2.99
C GLY A 25 7.28 27.39 3.42
N LEU A 26 7.88 26.67 2.46
CA LEU A 26 9.01 25.78 2.68
C LEU A 26 10.22 26.53 3.24
N ALA A 27 10.55 27.70 2.69
CA ALA A 27 11.64 28.54 3.16
C ALA A 27 11.48 28.97 4.62
N LYS A 28 10.26 29.34 5.05
CA LYS A 28 10.00 29.66 6.46
C LYS A 28 10.28 28.48 7.39
N VAL A 29 9.92 27.27 6.98
CA VAL A 29 10.26 26.06 7.74
C VAL A 29 11.75 25.81 7.75
N ALA A 30 12.43 25.93 6.61
CA ALA A 30 13.87 25.72 6.53
C ALA A 30 14.65 26.68 7.44
N VAL A 31 14.25 27.96 7.48
CA VAL A 31 14.84 28.96 8.38
C VAL A 31 14.52 28.68 9.85
N GLY A 32 13.28 28.29 10.16
CA GLY A 32 12.84 28.02 11.53
C GLY A 32 13.34 26.70 12.11
N CYS A 33 13.64 25.72 11.26
CA CYS A 33 13.98 24.36 11.64
C CYS A 33 15.31 23.91 11.00
N PRO A 34 16.46 24.53 11.32
CA PRO A 34 17.74 24.22 10.69
C PRO A 34 18.26 22.80 10.99
N GLY A 35 17.76 22.16 12.06
CA GLY A 35 18.08 20.78 12.45
C GLY A 35 17.27 19.69 11.74
N LEU A 36 16.53 20.04 10.68
CA LEU A 36 15.71 19.10 9.92
C LEU A 36 16.58 18.03 9.26
N ARG A 37 16.22 16.76 9.47
CA ARG A 37 16.94 15.58 8.96
C ARG A 37 16.16 14.82 7.90
N ARG A 38 14.83 14.80 7.99
CA ARG A 38 13.97 14.16 6.99
C ARG A 38 12.84 15.11 6.58
N LEU A 39 12.65 15.23 5.28
CA LEU A 39 11.55 15.99 4.71
C LEU A 39 10.86 15.19 3.60
N SER A 40 9.54 15.09 3.65
CA SER A 40 8.75 14.72 2.48
C SER A 40 7.77 15.84 2.12
N VAL A 41 7.84 16.28 0.86
CA VAL A 41 6.95 17.29 0.27
C VAL A 41 6.29 16.77 -1.00
N LYS A 42 6.18 15.44 -1.11
CA LYS A 42 5.58 14.75 -2.25
C LYS A 42 4.22 15.35 -2.66
N TRP A 43 4.01 15.53 -3.96
CA TRP A 43 2.80 16.15 -4.52
C TRP A 43 2.53 17.62 -4.11
N CYS A 44 3.47 18.34 -3.49
CA CYS A 44 3.31 19.78 -3.21
C CYS A 44 3.68 20.64 -4.43
N ARG A 45 2.82 20.66 -5.43
CA ARG A 45 3.11 21.18 -6.79
C ARG A 45 3.50 22.66 -6.88
N GLU A 46 3.29 23.45 -5.83
CA GLU A 46 3.68 24.87 -5.75
C GLU A 46 5.10 25.07 -5.18
N ILE A 47 5.86 23.97 -4.98
CA ILE A 47 7.27 23.98 -4.65
C ILE A 47 8.09 23.77 -5.93
N SER A 48 9.04 24.67 -6.15
CA SER A 48 9.96 24.71 -7.29
C SER A 48 11.43 24.60 -6.84
N ASP A 49 12.36 24.73 -7.78
CA ASP A 49 13.80 24.74 -7.51
C ASP A 49 14.20 25.77 -6.44
N ILE A 50 13.50 26.91 -6.38
CA ILE A 50 13.77 27.99 -5.40
C ILE A 50 13.55 27.49 -3.97
N GLY A 51 12.45 26.75 -3.73
CA GLY A 51 12.16 26.19 -2.42
C GLY A 51 13.21 25.18 -1.98
N ILE A 52 13.66 24.33 -2.90
CA ILE A 52 14.69 23.31 -2.64
C ILE A 52 16.06 23.96 -2.41
N GLU A 53 16.41 25.00 -3.16
CA GLU A 53 17.65 25.76 -2.97
C GLU A 53 17.72 26.38 -1.57
N LEU A 54 16.65 27.04 -1.13
CA LEU A 54 16.57 27.63 0.21
C LEU A 54 16.61 26.58 1.31
N LEU A 55 15.96 25.43 1.09
CA LEU A 55 16.02 24.30 2.00
C LEU A 55 17.46 23.80 2.16
N ALA A 56 18.16 23.55 1.04
CA ALA A 56 19.54 23.06 1.07
C ALA A 56 20.48 24.03 1.80
N LYS A 57 20.29 25.34 1.60
CA LYS A 57 21.08 26.38 2.27
C LYS A 57 20.83 26.49 3.78
N LYS A 58 19.64 26.18 4.27
CA LYS A 58 19.23 26.41 5.67
C LYS A 58 19.16 25.15 6.52
N CYS A 59 19.09 23.96 5.90
CA CYS A 59 19.04 22.67 6.58
C CYS A 59 20.25 21.79 6.19
N PRO A 60 21.48 22.13 6.63
CA PRO A 60 22.69 21.37 6.28
C PRO A 60 22.74 19.96 6.88
N ASP A 61 21.88 19.67 7.85
CA ASP A 61 21.76 18.38 8.52
C ASP A 61 20.76 17.41 7.85
N LEU A 62 20.19 17.80 6.71
CA LEU A 62 19.24 16.99 5.97
C LEU A 62 19.91 15.70 5.46
N ARG A 63 19.26 14.57 5.77
CA ARG A 63 19.71 13.22 5.41
C ARG A 63 18.81 12.53 4.39
N SER A 64 17.51 12.84 4.43
CA SER A 64 16.53 12.24 3.53
C SER A 64 15.57 13.29 3.01
N ILE A 65 15.33 13.29 1.70
CA ILE A 65 14.37 14.15 1.06
C ILE A 65 13.51 13.39 0.04
N ASP A 66 12.19 13.57 0.11
CA ASP A 66 11.24 13.13 -0.92
C ASP A 66 10.62 14.35 -1.61
N ILE A 67 11.03 14.54 -2.88
CA ILE A 67 10.58 15.59 -3.81
C ILE A 67 9.69 15.01 -4.92
N SER A 68 9.12 13.81 -4.73
CA SER A 68 8.33 13.12 -5.75
C SER A 68 7.16 13.96 -6.26
N TYR A 69 6.95 13.94 -7.57
CA TYR A 69 5.88 14.65 -8.27
C TYR A 69 5.88 16.17 -8.03
N LEU A 70 7.05 16.76 -7.76
CA LEU A 70 7.26 18.21 -7.77
C LEU A 70 7.61 18.70 -9.18
N LYS A 71 7.46 20.01 -9.40
CA LYS A 71 7.86 20.67 -10.65
C LYS A 71 9.27 21.25 -10.51
N VAL A 72 10.23 20.36 -10.31
CA VAL A 72 11.65 20.66 -10.08
C VAL A 72 12.50 20.18 -11.26
N SER A 73 13.65 20.83 -11.46
CA SER A 73 14.63 20.54 -12.51
C SER A 73 15.98 20.12 -11.92
N ASN A 74 16.98 19.94 -12.79
CA ASN A 74 18.36 19.65 -12.39
C ASN A 74 18.96 20.68 -11.42
N GLU A 75 18.46 21.92 -11.40
CA GLU A 75 18.90 22.95 -10.42
C GLU A 75 18.58 22.57 -8.97
N SER A 76 17.49 21.83 -8.74
CA SER A 76 17.22 21.23 -7.42
C SER A 76 18.30 20.22 -7.04
N LEU A 77 18.72 19.36 -7.97
CA LEU A 77 19.76 18.36 -7.70
C LEU A 77 21.13 19.02 -7.47
N ARG A 78 21.45 20.09 -8.19
CA ARG A 78 22.63 20.93 -7.91
C ARG A 78 22.59 21.50 -6.49
N SER A 79 21.43 21.98 -6.05
CA SER A 79 21.27 22.53 -4.71
C SER A 79 21.45 21.44 -3.64
N LEU A 80 20.81 20.28 -3.87
CA LEU A 80 20.90 19.13 -2.96
C LEU A 80 22.30 18.52 -2.93
N SER A 81 23.10 18.63 -4.00
CA SER A 81 24.46 18.11 -3.99
C SER A 81 25.37 18.83 -3.00
N THR A 82 25.00 20.04 -2.55
CA THR A 82 25.74 20.77 -1.50
C THR A 82 25.59 20.15 -0.09
N LEU A 83 24.60 19.27 0.10
CA LEU A 83 24.28 18.66 1.40
C LEU A 83 25.14 17.43 1.70
N LYS A 84 26.27 17.63 2.38
CA LYS A 84 27.24 16.56 2.70
C LYS A 84 26.69 15.37 3.50
N LYS A 85 25.57 15.54 4.20
CA LYS A 85 24.93 14.49 5.02
C LYS A 85 23.74 13.81 4.34
N LEU A 86 23.44 14.19 3.09
CA LEU A 86 22.33 13.63 2.34
C LEU A 86 22.65 12.18 1.96
N GLU A 87 21.80 11.26 2.43
CA GLU A 87 21.92 9.82 2.29
C GLU A 87 20.82 9.27 1.36
N ASP A 88 19.60 9.81 1.43
CA ASP A 88 18.44 9.32 0.69
C ASP A 88 17.77 10.41 -0.15
N ILE A 89 17.57 10.17 -1.44
CA ILE A 89 16.78 11.04 -2.33
C ILE A 89 15.70 10.22 -3.02
N VAL A 90 14.45 10.66 -2.88
CA VAL A 90 13.29 10.11 -3.59
C VAL A 90 12.72 11.19 -4.50
N MET A 91 12.69 10.93 -5.81
CA MET A 91 12.25 11.90 -6.82
C MET A 91 11.30 11.29 -7.85
N VAL A 92 10.44 10.37 -7.42
CA VAL A 92 9.50 9.66 -8.29
C VAL A 92 8.66 10.61 -9.13
N GLY A 93 8.66 10.42 -10.45
CA GLY A 93 7.84 11.19 -11.37
C GLY A 93 8.23 12.66 -11.49
N CYS A 94 9.48 13.03 -11.24
CA CYS A 94 10.02 14.36 -11.53
C CYS A 94 10.39 14.45 -13.02
N LEU A 95 9.51 15.07 -13.82
CA LEU A 95 9.57 15.01 -15.28
C LEU A 95 10.66 15.90 -15.92
N PHE A 96 11.35 16.75 -15.16
CA PHE A 96 12.41 17.65 -15.67
C PHE A 96 13.79 17.31 -15.10
N ILE A 97 13.96 16.09 -14.60
CA ILE A 97 15.23 15.55 -14.15
C ILE A 97 15.71 14.53 -15.19
N ASP A 98 16.98 14.66 -15.57
CA ASP A 98 17.65 13.81 -16.55
C ASP A 98 19.05 13.39 -16.05
N ASP A 99 19.85 12.82 -16.94
CA ASP A 99 21.20 12.33 -16.66
C ASP A 99 22.17 13.43 -16.18
N ASP A 100 22.04 14.66 -16.67
CA ASP A 100 22.88 15.79 -16.22
C ASP A 100 22.58 16.10 -14.75
N GLY A 101 21.31 16.03 -14.36
CA GLY A 101 20.88 16.16 -12.97
C GLY A 101 21.50 15.10 -12.07
N LEU A 102 21.50 13.84 -12.50
CA LEU A 102 22.14 12.75 -11.75
C LEU A 102 23.66 12.94 -11.65
N GLN A 103 24.30 13.42 -12.71
CA GLN A 103 25.71 13.73 -12.69
C GLN A 103 26.03 14.82 -11.65
N MET A 104 25.17 15.80 -11.41
CA MET A 104 25.39 16.83 -10.39
C MET A 104 25.43 16.27 -8.96
N LEU A 105 24.75 15.14 -8.69
CA LEU A 105 24.79 14.45 -7.40
C LEU A 105 26.07 13.63 -7.18
N SER A 106 26.86 13.40 -8.24
CA SER A 106 28.07 12.59 -8.17
C SER A 106 29.18 13.18 -7.29
N ALA A 107 29.23 14.51 -7.12
CA ALA A 107 30.40 15.21 -6.55
C ALA A 107 30.25 15.65 -5.08
N GLY A 108 29.08 15.51 -4.46
CA GLY A 108 28.75 16.31 -3.26
C GLY A 108 28.40 15.54 -1.98
N ASN A 109 27.93 14.31 -2.09
CA ASN A 109 27.21 13.61 -1.02
C ASN A 109 27.71 12.16 -0.86
N SER A 110 27.19 11.45 0.15
CA SER A 110 27.41 10.01 0.35
C SER A 110 26.07 9.28 0.27
N LEU A 111 25.53 9.20 -0.95
CA LEU A 111 24.21 8.63 -1.18
C LEU A 111 24.20 7.13 -0.89
N GLN A 112 23.17 6.71 -0.15
CA GLN A 112 22.87 5.32 0.16
C GLN A 112 21.61 4.84 -0.57
N SER A 113 20.66 5.73 -0.85
CA SER A 113 19.43 5.39 -1.55
C SER A 113 19.07 6.43 -2.60
N ILE A 114 18.68 5.96 -3.78
CA ILE A 114 18.10 6.80 -4.82
C ILE A 114 16.87 6.14 -5.44
N ASP A 115 15.80 6.91 -5.57
CA ASP A 115 14.60 6.52 -6.30
C ASP A 115 14.29 7.53 -7.41
N VAL A 116 14.54 7.13 -8.64
CA VAL A 116 14.29 7.90 -9.87
C VAL A 116 13.07 7.37 -10.64
N SER A 117 12.25 6.50 -10.02
CA SER A 117 11.13 5.84 -10.72
C SER A 117 10.26 6.83 -11.49
N ARG A 118 9.87 6.48 -12.72
CA ARG A 118 9.04 7.32 -13.60
C ARG A 118 9.69 8.68 -13.95
N CYS A 119 11.00 8.84 -13.83
CA CYS A 119 11.73 9.97 -14.40
C CYS A 119 12.12 9.62 -15.84
N HIS A 120 11.26 9.95 -16.80
CA HIS A 120 11.36 9.46 -18.19
C HIS A 120 12.58 9.97 -18.98
N HIS A 121 13.34 10.93 -18.45
CA HIS A 121 14.57 11.44 -19.05
C HIS A 121 15.84 10.94 -18.37
N VAL A 122 15.71 10.13 -17.31
CA VAL A 122 16.84 9.41 -16.71
C VAL A 122 17.06 8.13 -17.50
N THR A 123 18.30 7.89 -17.91
CA THR A 123 18.70 6.72 -18.69
C THR A 123 19.65 5.81 -17.91
N SER A 124 19.96 4.65 -18.50
CA SER A 124 20.98 3.73 -17.98
C SER A 124 22.35 4.42 -17.85
N GLN A 125 22.65 5.37 -18.74
CA GLN A 125 23.91 6.12 -18.72
C GLN A 125 24.00 7.07 -17.51
N GLY A 126 22.94 7.81 -17.20
CA GLY A 126 22.92 8.68 -16.02
C GLY A 126 23.07 7.91 -14.71
N LEU A 127 22.39 6.76 -14.60
CA LEU A 127 22.56 5.85 -13.47
C LEU A 127 23.98 5.29 -13.39
N ALA A 128 24.58 4.90 -14.52
CA ALA A 128 25.95 4.41 -14.58
C ALA A 128 26.96 5.46 -14.08
N LEU A 129 26.80 6.72 -14.47
CA LEU A 129 27.65 7.84 -14.02
C LEU A 129 27.50 8.11 -12.53
N LEU A 130 26.27 8.03 -12.01
CA LEU A 130 26.00 8.22 -10.60
C LEU A 130 26.71 7.17 -9.75
N ILE A 131 26.55 5.87 -10.09
CA ILE A 131 27.12 4.77 -9.30
C ILE A 131 28.65 4.70 -9.38
N ASP A 132 29.25 5.15 -10.49
CA ASP A 132 30.71 5.21 -10.63
C ASP A 132 31.36 6.12 -9.57
N SER A 133 30.62 7.16 -9.14
CA SER A 133 31.06 8.12 -8.14
C SER A 133 30.56 7.78 -6.72
N GLN A 134 29.37 7.19 -6.60
CA GLN A 134 28.67 6.95 -5.33
C GLN A 134 28.76 5.48 -4.90
N ARG A 135 29.91 5.07 -4.34
CA ARG A 135 30.20 3.65 -4.01
C ARG A 135 29.43 3.08 -2.82
N PHE A 136 28.74 3.92 -2.06
CA PHE A 136 28.01 3.53 -0.84
C PHE A 136 26.51 3.27 -1.07
N ILE A 137 26.07 3.31 -2.34
CA ILE A 137 24.67 3.08 -2.67
C ILE A 137 24.27 1.66 -2.28
N GLN A 138 23.23 1.57 -1.46
CA GLN A 138 22.61 0.34 -1.01
C GLN A 138 21.27 0.07 -1.71
N LYS A 139 20.60 1.11 -2.22
CA LYS A 139 19.26 1.00 -2.81
C LYS A 139 19.15 1.83 -4.07
N ILE A 140 18.73 1.17 -5.15
CA ILE A 140 18.39 1.82 -6.43
C ILE A 140 16.98 1.42 -6.81
N ASN A 141 16.13 2.41 -7.05
CA ASN A 141 14.84 2.21 -7.69
C ASN A 141 14.77 3.04 -8.98
N ALA A 142 14.63 2.34 -10.11
CA ALA A 142 14.57 2.94 -11.45
C ALA A 142 13.31 2.52 -12.22
N GLY A 143 12.30 1.97 -11.53
CA GLY A 143 11.11 1.41 -12.16
C GLY A 143 10.36 2.42 -13.05
N HIS A 144 9.92 1.98 -14.23
CA HIS A 144 9.21 2.77 -15.24
C HIS A 144 9.94 4.05 -15.71
N SER A 145 11.24 4.19 -15.42
CA SER A 145 12.05 5.34 -15.86
C SER A 145 12.74 5.01 -17.18
N LEU A 146 13.19 3.77 -17.30
CA LEU A 146 13.87 3.23 -18.48
C LEU A 146 12.86 2.50 -19.39
N HIS A 147 13.26 2.26 -20.63
CA HIS A 147 12.57 1.30 -21.50
C HIS A 147 13.19 -0.10 -21.31
N GLU A 148 14.51 -0.18 -21.47
CA GLU A 148 15.34 -1.38 -21.32
C GLU A 148 16.56 -1.02 -20.44
N ILE A 149 17.19 -2.03 -19.83
CA ILE A 149 18.46 -1.86 -19.12
C ILE A 149 19.63 -2.08 -20.06
N GLU A 150 20.43 -1.04 -20.27
CA GLU A 150 21.61 -1.11 -21.12
C GLU A 150 22.82 -1.70 -20.38
N THR A 151 23.76 -2.25 -21.15
CA THR A 151 24.99 -2.87 -20.64
C THR A 151 25.90 -1.87 -19.91
N CYS A 152 25.83 -0.58 -20.24
CA CYS A 152 26.59 0.47 -19.58
C CYS A 152 26.31 0.52 -18.07
N PHE A 153 25.04 0.46 -17.68
CA PHE A 153 24.62 0.42 -16.27
C PHE A 153 25.01 -0.91 -15.61
N LEU A 154 24.71 -2.03 -16.26
CA LEU A 154 24.99 -3.36 -15.72
C LEU A 154 26.48 -3.57 -15.42
N SER A 155 27.36 -3.14 -16.32
CA SER A 155 28.81 -3.26 -16.13
C SER A 155 29.32 -2.50 -14.89
N LYS A 156 28.64 -1.40 -14.55
CA LYS A 156 28.98 -0.53 -13.42
C LYS A 156 28.38 -0.99 -12.10
N LEU A 157 27.42 -1.92 -12.08
CA LEU A 157 26.90 -2.50 -10.83
C LEU A 157 28.01 -3.15 -9.99
N SER A 158 29.04 -3.69 -10.62
CA SER A 158 30.23 -4.23 -9.95
C SER A 158 30.92 -3.24 -9.00
N THR A 159 30.78 -1.93 -9.23
CA THR A 159 31.35 -0.87 -8.38
C THR A 159 30.66 -0.75 -7.03
N ILE A 160 29.39 -1.15 -6.95
CA ILE A 160 28.54 -1.11 -5.75
C ILE A 160 28.04 -2.50 -5.35
N GLY A 161 28.58 -3.56 -5.95
CA GLY A 161 28.06 -4.93 -5.79
C GLY A 161 28.11 -5.46 -4.35
N GLU A 162 29.06 -4.97 -3.55
CA GLU A 162 29.17 -5.33 -2.12
C GLU A 162 28.18 -4.56 -1.23
N THR A 163 27.76 -3.37 -1.64
CA THR A 163 26.91 -2.47 -0.86
C THR A 163 25.44 -2.52 -1.28
N LEU A 164 25.16 -2.83 -2.56
CA LEU A 164 23.80 -2.87 -3.10
C LEU A 164 23.00 -4.04 -2.51
N THR A 165 21.90 -3.69 -1.84
CA THR A 165 20.99 -4.64 -1.19
C THR A 165 19.58 -4.60 -1.78
N VAL A 166 19.17 -3.49 -2.41
CA VAL A 166 17.86 -3.34 -3.04
C VAL A 166 18.01 -2.81 -4.46
N LEU A 167 17.47 -3.55 -5.43
CA LEU A 167 17.41 -3.14 -6.82
C LEU A 167 15.98 -3.32 -7.33
N ARG A 168 15.31 -2.21 -7.68
CA ARG A 168 13.96 -2.24 -8.27
C ARG A 168 13.99 -1.68 -9.68
N LEU A 169 13.51 -2.50 -10.59
CA LEU A 169 13.58 -2.34 -12.04
C LEU A 169 12.19 -2.57 -12.66
N ASP A 170 11.14 -2.19 -11.95
CA ASP A 170 9.75 -2.46 -12.31
C ASP A 170 9.38 -1.86 -13.68
N GLY A 171 8.60 -2.59 -14.47
CA GLY A 171 8.00 -2.10 -15.71
C GLY A 171 8.96 -1.95 -16.88
N LEU A 172 10.12 -2.61 -16.83
CA LEU A 172 11.15 -2.57 -17.87
C LEU A 172 11.08 -3.79 -18.78
N GLU A 173 11.70 -3.71 -19.94
CA GLU A 173 12.06 -4.87 -20.74
C GLU A 173 13.34 -5.51 -20.17
N ILE A 174 13.25 -6.77 -19.76
CA ILE A 174 14.31 -7.52 -19.08
C ILE A 174 14.55 -8.82 -19.83
N PHE A 175 15.81 -9.10 -20.14
CA PHE A 175 16.27 -10.35 -20.71
C PHE A 175 17.07 -11.17 -19.69
N ALA A 176 17.19 -12.49 -19.93
CA ALA A 176 17.98 -13.37 -19.07
C ALA A 176 19.44 -12.91 -18.92
N SER A 177 20.03 -12.32 -19.96
CA SER A 177 21.38 -11.74 -19.92
C SER A 177 21.50 -10.56 -18.95
N ASN A 178 20.46 -9.73 -18.80
CA ASN A 178 20.46 -8.65 -17.83
C ASN A 178 20.46 -9.21 -16.40
N LEU A 179 19.61 -10.21 -16.13
CA LEU A 179 19.52 -10.85 -14.82
C LEU A 179 20.80 -11.59 -14.45
N GLN A 180 21.44 -12.27 -15.41
CA GLN A 180 22.75 -12.89 -15.21
C GLN A 180 23.82 -11.84 -14.83
N ALA A 181 23.88 -10.71 -15.54
CA ALA A 181 24.84 -9.64 -15.24
C ALA A 181 24.63 -9.03 -13.84
N ILE A 182 23.36 -8.91 -13.40
CA ILE A 182 23.03 -8.50 -12.03
C ILE A 182 23.54 -9.55 -11.02
N ALA A 183 23.28 -10.82 -11.28
CA ALA A 183 23.71 -11.94 -10.42
C ALA A 183 25.23 -12.00 -10.25
N ASP A 184 25.97 -11.77 -11.33
CA ASP A 184 27.43 -11.79 -11.33
C ASP A 184 28.02 -10.62 -10.53
N SER A 185 27.32 -9.49 -10.50
CA SER A 185 27.78 -8.25 -9.86
C SER A 185 27.32 -8.08 -8.41
N CYS A 186 26.09 -8.46 -8.07
CA CYS A 186 25.40 -8.03 -6.85
C CYS A 186 25.06 -9.19 -5.90
N LYS A 187 26.08 -9.81 -5.29
CA LYS A 187 25.91 -11.02 -4.46
C LYS A 187 25.19 -10.79 -3.13
N ASN A 188 25.18 -9.56 -2.63
CA ASN A 188 24.53 -9.18 -1.36
C ASN A 188 23.08 -8.70 -1.54
N LEU A 189 22.49 -8.90 -2.72
CA LEU A 189 21.15 -8.45 -3.01
C LEU A 189 20.13 -9.15 -2.10
N ALA A 190 19.38 -8.34 -1.34
CA ALA A 190 18.34 -8.79 -0.43
C ALA A 190 16.93 -8.58 -1.00
N GLU A 191 16.77 -7.63 -1.93
CA GLU A 191 15.51 -7.35 -2.60
C GLU A 191 15.71 -7.09 -4.09
N ILE A 192 14.92 -7.78 -4.91
CA ILE A 192 14.78 -7.53 -6.34
C ILE A 192 13.31 -7.22 -6.68
N GLY A 193 13.08 -6.10 -7.37
CA GLY A 193 11.78 -5.74 -7.93
C GLY A 193 11.80 -5.79 -9.46
N LEU A 194 10.94 -6.63 -10.02
CA LEU A 194 10.74 -6.84 -11.46
C LEU A 194 9.24 -6.73 -11.81
N SER A 195 8.47 -6.01 -11.00
CA SER A 195 7.02 -5.91 -11.16
C SER A 195 6.68 -5.33 -12.54
N LYS A 196 5.78 -5.97 -13.29
CA LYS A 196 5.31 -5.57 -14.63
C LYS A 196 6.42 -5.53 -15.68
N CYS A 197 7.54 -6.21 -15.45
CA CYS A 197 8.58 -6.33 -16.46
C CYS A 197 8.16 -7.30 -17.58
N ASN A 198 8.46 -6.92 -18.81
CA ASN A 198 8.32 -7.78 -19.98
C ASN A 198 9.62 -8.58 -20.17
N GLY A 199 9.51 -9.84 -20.61
CA GLY A 199 10.69 -10.67 -20.94
C GLY A 199 11.32 -11.43 -19.76
N VAL A 200 10.83 -11.25 -18.53
CA VAL A 200 11.30 -12.03 -17.37
C VAL A 200 10.84 -13.50 -17.50
N THR A 201 11.78 -14.40 -17.78
CA THR A 201 11.56 -15.85 -17.97
C THR A 201 12.10 -16.67 -16.81
N ASP A 202 11.73 -17.96 -16.78
CA ASP A 202 12.24 -18.93 -15.80
C ASP A 202 13.78 -19.01 -15.83
N ASP A 203 14.38 -19.08 -17.03
CA ASP A 203 15.84 -19.09 -17.21
C ASP A 203 16.49 -17.82 -16.62
N GLY A 204 15.86 -16.66 -16.83
CA GLY A 204 16.37 -15.39 -16.29
C GLY A 204 16.33 -15.37 -14.75
N ILE A 205 15.25 -15.85 -14.15
CA ILE A 205 15.16 -15.99 -12.69
C ILE A 205 16.17 -17.02 -12.17
N ALA A 206 16.32 -18.16 -12.85
CA ALA A 206 17.31 -19.18 -12.48
C ALA A 206 18.73 -18.61 -12.49
N SER A 207 19.11 -17.89 -13.55
CA SER A 207 20.38 -17.16 -13.65
C SER A 207 20.59 -16.16 -12.51
N LEU A 208 19.53 -15.45 -12.10
CA LEU A 208 19.59 -14.49 -11.00
C LEU A 208 19.88 -15.18 -9.64
N VAL A 209 19.07 -16.17 -9.30
CA VAL A 209 19.03 -16.72 -7.93
C VAL A 209 20.22 -17.62 -7.61
N VAL A 210 20.91 -18.17 -8.62
CA VAL A 210 22.11 -19.00 -8.43
C VAL A 210 23.21 -18.27 -7.66
N ASN A 211 23.43 -16.98 -7.94
CA ASN A 211 24.46 -16.17 -7.28
C ASN A 211 23.90 -15.21 -6.21
N CYS A 212 22.59 -14.96 -6.18
CA CYS A 212 21.92 -14.06 -5.22
C CYS A 212 21.18 -14.83 -4.11
N SER A 213 21.88 -15.69 -3.37
CA SER A 213 21.26 -16.57 -2.35
C SER A 213 20.75 -15.84 -1.10
N TYR A 214 21.12 -14.57 -0.89
CA TYR A 214 20.65 -13.73 0.21
C TYR A 214 19.32 -13.02 -0.05
N LEU A 215 18.69 -13.25 -1.21
CA LEU A 215 17.40 -12.66 -1.54
C LEU A 215 16.34 -13.03 -0.48
N ARG A 216 15.71 -11.99 0.07
CA ARG A 216 14.60 -12.08 1.02
C ARG A 216 13.29 -11.64 0.39
N THR A 217 13.34 -10.64 -0.49
CA THR A 217 12.17 -10.09 -1.17
C THR A 217 12.32 -10.23 -2.67
N ILE A 218 11.38 -10.91 -3.30
CA ILE A 218 11.30 -11.07 -4.75
C ILE A 218 9.91 -10.61 -5.18
N ASP A 219 9.87 -9.56 -5.99
CA ASP A 219 8.63 -9.05 -6.59
C ASP A 219 8.67 -9.26 -8.10
N VAL A 220 7.86 -10.20 -8.57
CA VAL A 220 7.69 -10.53 -10.00
C VAL A 220 6.21 -10.41 -10.38
N THR A 221 5.49 -9.52 -9.71
CA THR A 221 4.09 -9.21 -9.99
C THR A 221 3.90 -8.89 -11.47
N CYS A 222 2.90 -9.47 -12.12
CA CYS A 222 2.60 -9.31 -13.55
C CYS A 222 3.73 -9.76 -14.49
N CYS A 223 4.63 -10.65 -14.07
CA CYS A 223 5.60 -11.29 -14.97
C CYS A 223 4.95 -12.50 -15.67
N HIS A 224 4.30 -12.25 -16.81
CA HIS A 224 3.41 -13.23 -17.45
C HIS A 224 4.09 -14.44 -18.10
N LEU A 225 5.42 -14.48 -18.19
CA LEU A 225 6.18 -15.60 -18.77
C LEU A 225 6.70 -16.59 -17.72
N LEU A 226 6.53 -16.29 -16.43
CA LEU A 226 7.01 -17.16 -15.35
C LEU A 226 6.10 -18.36 -15.14
N THR A 227 6.72 -19.52 -14.95
CA THR A 227 6.05 -20.79 -14.64
C THR A 227 6.47 -21.31 -13.26
N ASN A 228 6.07 -22.54 -12.95
CA ASN A 228 6.50 -23.22 -11.74
C ASN A 228 8.01 -23.46 -11.67
N ASP A 229 8.71 -23.48 -12.82
CA ASP A 229 10.16 -23.71 -12.87
C ASP A 229 10.93 -22.54 -12.24
N ALA A 230 10.47 -21.29 -12.42
CA ALA A 230 11.02 -20.15 -11.68
C ALA A 230 10.86 -20.31 -10.16
N LEU A 231 9.70 -20.80 -9.69
CA LEU A 231 9.48 -21.03 -8.27
C LEU A 231 10.37 -22.13 -7.71
N ALA A 232 10.60 -23.20 -8.47
CA ALA A 232 11.55 -24.24 -8.11
C ALA A 232 12.97 -23.66 -7.97
N ALA A 233 13.42 -22.89 -8.96
CA ALA A 233 14.73 -22.24 -8.93
C ALA A 233 14.90 -21.30 -7.72
N ILE A 234 13.88 -20.48 -7.42
CA ILE A 234 13.87 -19.60 -6.23
C ILE A 234 13.96 -20.44 -4.96
N ALA A 235 13.14 -21.48 -4.81
CA ALA A 235 13.07 -22.30 -3.61
C ALA A 235 14.39 -23.05 -3.33
N GLU A 236 15.06 -23.52 -4.39
CA GLU A 236 16.30 -24.28 -4.28
C GLU A 236 17.51 -23.43 -3.89
N ASN A 237 17.56 -22.17 -4.35
CA ASN A 237 18.72 -21.28 -4.19
C ASN A 237 18.54 -20.20 -3.10
N CYS A 238 17.32 -19.69 -2.88
CA CYS A 238 17.05 -18.58 -1.97
C CYS A 238 16.23 -19.03 -0.74
N ARG A 239 16.85 -19.77 0.18
CA ARG A 239 16.17 -20.31 1.38
C ARG A 239 15.81 -19.26 2.45
N MET A 240 16.28 -18.03 2.27
CA MET A 240 16.00 -16.90 3.15
C MET A 240 14.83 -16.03 2.66
N VAL A 241 14.10 -16.45 1.63
CA VAL A 241 12.94 -15.69 1.12
C VAL A 241 11.90 -15.52 2.23
N GLU A 242 11.56 -14.26 2.48
CA GLU A 242 10.57 -13.81 3.44
C GLU A 242 9.34 -13.22 2.74
N CYS A 243 9.50 -12.63 1.55
CA CYS A 243 8.44 -12.00 0.79
C CYS A 243 8.51 -12.40 -0.68
N LEU A 244 7.43 -12.98 -1.19
CA LEU A 244 7.32 -13.39 -2.60
C LEU A 244 6.02 -12.86 -3.20
N ARG A 245 6.11 -11.93 -4.15
CA ARG A 245 4.94 -11.35 -4.82
C ARG A 245 4.83 -11.86 -6.26
N LEU A 246 3.71 -12.50 -6.54
CA LEU A 246 3.43 -13.22 -7.78
C LEU A 246 2.07 -12.81 -8.38
N GLU A 247 1.52 -11.65 -7.99
CA GLU A 247 0.19 -11.22 -8.44
C GLU A 247 0.11 -11.27 -9.99
N SER A 248 -0.96 -11.83 -10.54
CA SER A 248 -1.21 -11.97 -11.99
C SER A 248 -0.09 -12.70 -12.75
N CYS A 249 0.47 -13.77 -12.18
CA CYS A 249 1.35 -14.73 -12.86
C CYS A 249 0.56 -15.98 -13.31
N PRO A 250 0.03 -16.03 -14.55
CA PRO A 250 -1.03 -16.97 -14.95
C PRO A 250 -0.59 -18.43 -15.09
N PHE A 251 0.71 -18.71 -15.20
CA PHE A 251 1.25 -20.07 -15.33
C PHE A 251 1.78 -20.65 -14.01
N ILE A 252 1.63 -19.91 -12.91
CA ILE A 252 1.93 -20.39 -11.56
C ILE A 252 0.69 -21.07 -10.98
N ASN A 253 0.87 -22.26 -10.44
CA ASN A 253 -0.18 -23.08 -9.82
C ASN A 253 0.36 -23.85 -8.59
N GLU A 254 -0.45 -24.73 -8.01
CA GLU A 254 -0.13 -25.50 -6.79
C GLU A 254 1.20 -26.26 -6.86
N LYS A 255 1.61 -26.74 -8.04
CA LYS A 255 2.87 -27.49 -8.20
C LYS A 255 4.10 -26.63 -7.93
N GLY A 256 4.08 -25.36 -8.33
CA GLY A 256 5.18 -24.44 -8.02
C GLY A 256 5.28 -24.14 -6.52
N LEU A 257 4.13 -24.13 -5.83
CA LEU A 257 4.07 -23.88 -4.39
C LEU A 257 4.51 -25.08 -3.54
N GLU A 258 4.50 -26.30 -4.08
CA GLU A 258 5.03 -27.49 -3.38
C GLU A 258 6.50 -27.27 -2.94
N ARG A 259 7.34 -26.77 -3.84
CA ARG A 259 8.75 -26.50 -3.54
C ARG A 259 8.94 -25.35 -2.58
N ILE A 260 8.17 -24.27 -2.75
CA ILE A 260 8.17 -23.11 -1.84
C ILE A 260 7.80 -23.56 -0.41
N GLY A 261 6.71 -24.31 -0.26
CA GLY A 261 6.29 -24.83 1.04
C GLY A 261 7.31 -25.77 1.68
N THR A 262 8.05 -26.53 0.88
CA THR A 262 9.04 -27.49 1.40
C THR A 262 10.36 -26.82 1.81
N LEU A 263 10.82 -25.81 1.08
CA LEU A 263 12.18 -25.27 1.21
C LEU A 263 12.23 -23.86 1.82
N CYS A 264 11.17 -23.08 1.74
CA CYS A 264 11.13 -21.67 2.16
C CYS A 264 10.34 -21.48 3.47
N SER A 265 10.80 -22.08 4.56
CA SER A 265 10.11 -22.03 5.86
C SER A 265 10.05 -20.64 6.52
N ASN A 266 10.90 -19.70 6.08
CA ASN A 266 10.96 -18.32 6.59
C ASN A 266 9.95 -17.37 5.92
N LEU A 267 9.10 -17.87 5.02
CA LEU A 267 8.17 -17.05 4.27
C LEU A 267 7.16 -16.35 5.19
N LYS A 268 7.12 -15.01 5.13
CA LYS A 268 6.25 -14.13 5.92
C LYS A 268 5.14 -13.50 5.07
N GLU A 269 5.41 -13.21 3.81
CA GLU A 269 4.46 -12.62 2.88
C GLU A 269 4.46 -13.42 1.58
N ILE A 270 3.26 -13.81 1.13
CA ILE A 270 3.07 -14.29 -0.23
C ILE A 270 1.83 -13.65 -0.86
N ASP A 271 2.01 -13.09 -2.05
CA ASP A 271 0.93 -12.56 -2.87
C ASP A 271 0.71 -13.45 -4.08
N LEU A 272 -0.42 -14.16 -4.10
CA LEU A 272 -0.87 -15.05 -5.17
C LEU A 272 -2.14 -14.51 -5.84
N THR A 273 -2.44 -13.22 -5.67
CA THR A 273 -3.62 -12.59 -6.26
C THR A 273 -3.65 -12.84 -7.77
N ASP A 274 -4.81 -13.27 -8.30
CA ASP A 274 -5.01 -13.54 -9.73
C ASP A 274 -4.09 -14.64 -10.31
N CYS A 275 -3.59 -15.56 -9.46
CA CYS A 275 -2.92 -16.79 -9.88
C CYS A 275 -3.89 -17.96 -10.03
N ARG A 276 -3.51 -18.97 -10.83
CA ARG A 276 -4.30 -20.19 -11.07
C ARG A 276 -4.04 -21.27 -10.01
N ILE A 277 -4.29 -20.92 -8.75
CA ILE A 277 -4.08 -21.79 -7.59
C ILE A 277 -5.40 -22.38 -7.04
N ASN A 278 -5.31 -23.51 -6.35
CA ASN A 278 -6.42 -24.21 -5.71
C ASN A 278 -6.10 -24.54 -4.22
N ASP A 279 -6.97 -25.29 -3.54
CA ASP A 279 -6.80 -25.65 -2.13
C ASP A 279 -5.49 -26.42 -1.82
N GLU A 280 -4.93 -27.15 -2.78
CA GLU A 280 -3.65 -27.87 -2.62
C GLU A 280 -2.48 -26.90 -2.48
N ALA A 281 -2.52 -25.75 -3.17
CA ALA A 281 -1.53 -24.69 -2.98
C ALA A 281 -1.48 -24.22 -1.52
N LEU A 282 -2.63 -24.06 -0.87
CA LEU A 282 -2.70 -23.67 0.54
C LEU A 282 -2.26 -24.79 1.48
N GLN A 283 -2.45 -26.05 1.10
CA GLN A 283 -1.88 -27.19 1.82
C GLN A 283 -0.35 -27.11 1.87
N HIS A 284 0.31 -26.80 0.75
CA HIS A 284 1.77 -26.65 0.71
C HIS A 284 2.26 -25.48 1.58
N LEU A 285 1.51 -24.38 1.63
CA LEU A 285 1.84 -23.22 2.46
C LEU A 285 1.70 -23.47 3.97
N THR A 286 1.09 -24.59 4.40
CA THR A 286 1.01 -24.91 5.84
C THR A 286 2.38 -25.02 6.48
N SER A 287 3.40 -25.48 5.75
CA SER A 287 4.78 -25.56 6.24
C SER A 287 5.40 -24.18 6.55
N CYS A 288 4.87 -23.09 5.99
CA CYS A 288 5.33 -21.73 6.20
C CYS A 288 4.74 -21.14 7.49
N SER A 289 5.15 -21.65 8.65
CA SER A 289 4.59 -21.23 9.96
C SER A 289 4.84 -19.76 10.34
N GLU A 290 5.78 -19.09 9.66
CA GLU A 290 6.08 -17.65 9.82
C GLU A 290 5.15 -16.72 9.02
N LEU A 291 4.21 -17.29 8.25
CA LEU A 291 3.35 -16.53 7.36
C LEU A 291 2.47 -15.53 8.12
N GLN A 292 2.57 -14.27 7.72
CA GLN A 292 1.89 -13.11 8.30
C GLN A 292 0.94 -12.45 7.31
N ILE A 293 1.27 -12.44 6.01
CA ILE A 293 0.48 -11.81 4.96
C ILE A 293 0.23 -12.84 3.87
N LEU A 294 -1.05 -13.12 3.61
CA LEU A 294 -1.49 -14.03 2.55
C LEU A 294 -2.52 -13.33 1.69
N LYS A 295 -2.21 -13.14 0.40
CA LYS A 295 -3.15 -12.53 -0.55
C LYS A 295 -3.53 -13.53 -1.63
N LEU A 296 -4.85 -13.74 -1.76
CA LEU A 296 -5.47 -14.74 -2.63
C LEU A 296 -6.59 -14.12 -3.47
N GLY A 297 -6.57 -12.80 -3.66
CA GLY A 297 -7.61 -12.11 -4.40
C GLY A 297 -7.79 -12.72 -5.80
N LEU A 298 -9.02 -12.83 -6.29
CA LEU A 298 -9.36 -13.42 -7.60
C LEU A 298 -9.03 -14.92 -7.76
N CYS A 299 -8.54 -15.62 -6.73
CA CYS A 299 -8.34 -17.07 -6.77
C CYS A 299 -9.67 -17.82 -6.52
N SER A 300 -10.45 -18.03 -7.58
CA SER A 300 -11.81 -18.60 -7.50
C SER A 300 -11.86 -20.09 -7.13
N SER A 301 -10.76 -20.83 -7.29
CA SER A 301 -10.65 -22.26 -6.95
C SER A 301 -10.27 -22.52 -5.48
N ILE A 302 -10.15 -21.47 -4.67
CA ILE A 302 -9.95 -21.57 -3.22
C ILE A 302 -11.31 -21.68 -2.52
N SER A 303 -11.47 -22.73 -1.71
CA SER A 303 -12.67 -23.06 -0.97
C SER A 303 -12.42 -23.15 0.54
N ASP A 304 -13.46 -23.50 1.31
CA ASP A 304 -13.36 -23.72 2.76
C ASP A 304 -12.29 -24.74 3.13
N LYS A 305 -12.03 -25.74 2.25
CA LYS A 305 -10.95 -26.73 2.45
C LYS A 305 -9.58 -26.05 2.52
N GLY A 306 -9.32 -25.08 1.64
CA GLY A 306 -8.09 -24.29 1.67
C GLY A 306 -7.93 -23.51 2.97
N LEU A 307 -9.01 -22.91 3.49
CA LEU A 307 -8.98 -22.20 4.78
C LEU A 307 -8.80 -23.13 5.99
N VAL A 308 -9.21 -24.40 5.91
CA VAL A 308 -8.89 -25.41 6.94
C VAL A 308 -7.37 -25.59 7.05
N TYR A 309 -6.66 -25.68 5.93
CA TYR A 309 -5.20 -25.80 5.93
C TYR A 309 -4.53 -24.58 6.57
N ILE A 310 -4.88 -23.37 6.13
CA ILE A 310 -4.32 -22.14 6.71
C ILE A 310 -4.64 -22.02 8.20
N GLY A 311 -5.88 -22.26 8.60
CA GLY A 311 -6.32 -22.24 9.99
C GLY A 311 -5.63 -23.28 10.89
N SER A 312 -5.01 -24.31 10.32
CA SER A 312 -4.33 -25.37 11.08
C SER A 312 -2.90 -25.03 11.50
N ASN A 313 -2.15 -24.23 10.71
CA ASN A 313 -0.72 -24.02 10.95
C ASN A 313 -0.21 -22.58 10.78
N CYS A 314 -1.01 -21.65 10.23
CA CYS A 314 -0.59 -20.25 10.01
C CYS A 314 -1.03 -19.33 11.18
N ALA A 315 -0.67 -19.68 12.42
CA ALA A 315 -1.13 -18.96 13.62
C ALA A 315 -0.60 -17.50 13.73
N LYS A 316 0.42 -17.15 12.95
CA LYS A 316 1.02 -15.80 12.88
C LYS A 316 0.35 -14.89 11.86
N LEU A 317 -0.69 -15.36 11.15
CA LEU A 317 -1.36 -14.59 10.11
C LEU A 317 -1.98 -13.30 10.67
N VAL A 318 -1.61 -12.17 10.07
CA VAL A 318 -2.03 -10.80 10.42
C VAL A 318 -2.93 -10.21 9.33
N GLU A 319 -2.61 -10.47 8.06
CA GLU A 319 -3.36 -9.98 6.91
C GLU A 319 -3.78 -11.15 6.01
N LEU A 320 -5.06 -11.18 5.66
CA LEU A 320 -5.62 -12.12 4.70
C LEU A 320 -6.52 -11.40 3.68
N ASP A 321 -6.18 -11.51 2.40
CA ASP A 321 -7.00 -11.02 1.30
C ASP A 321 -7.69 -12.18 0.57
N LEU A 322 -9.01 -12.24 0.64
CA LEU A 322 -9.89 -13.19 -0.05
C LEU A 322 -10.80 -12.51 -1.08
N TYR A 323 -10.41 -11.34 -1.59
CA TYR A 323 -11.20 -10.58 -2.57
C TYR A 323 -11.70 -11.48 -3.69
N ARG A 324 -13.03 -11.59 -3.86
CA ARG A 324 -13.66 -12.45 -4.88
C ARG A 324 -13.32 -13.95 -4.82
N CYS A 325 -12.90 -14.48 -3.67
CA CYS A 325 -12.89 -15.94 -3.43
C CYS A 325 -14.33 -16.40 -3.16
N SER A 326 -15.11 -16.62 -4.22
CA SER A 326 -16.56 -16.85 -4.13
C SER A 326 -16.98 -18.20 -3.56
N ALA A 327 -16.05 -19.17 -3.49
CA ALA A 327 -16.30 -20.50 -2.93
C ALA A 327 -16.09 -20.56 -1.40
N ILE A 328 -15.67 -19.46 -0.76
CA ILE A 328 -15.57 -19.36 0.70
C ILE A 328 -16.95 -19.10 1.31
N THR A 329 -17.28 -19.88 2.35
CA THR A 329 -18.52 -19.79 3.12
C THR A 329 -18.23 -19.56 4.62
N ASP A 330 -19.29 -19.58 5.43
CA ASP A 330 -19.18 -19.44 6.88
C ASP A 330 -18.32 -20.53 7.53
N GLU A 331 -18.31 -21.76 6.97
CA GLU A 331 -17.48 -22.87 7.47
C GLU A 331 -15.99 -22.62 7.28
N GLY A 332 -15.58 -22.04 6.14
CA GLY A 332 -14.20 -21.65 5.90
C GLY A 332 -13.74 -20.57 6.88
N LEU A 333 -14.59 -19.58 7.17
CA LEU A 333 -14.30 -18.59 8.21
C LEU A 333 -14.20 -19.23 9.59
N ALA A 334 -15.10 -20.18 9.92
CA ALA A 334 -15.06 -20.91 11.18
C ALA A 334 -13.75 -21.70 11.33
N ALA A 335 -13.26 -22.33 10.27
CA ALA A 335 -12.00 -23.06 10.25
C ALA A 335 -10.80 -22.11 10.40
N LEU A 336 -10.77 -21.02 9.64
CA LEU A 336 -9.71 -20.01 9.69
C LEU A 336 -9.49 -19.48 11.10
N VAL A 337 -10.57 -19.03 11.76
CA VAL A 337 -10.46 -18.40 13.08
C VAL A 337 -10.18 -19.38 14.21
N ARG A 338 -10.14 -20.69 13.98
CA ARG A 338 -9.72 -21.66 15.03
C ARG A 338 -8.25 -21.49 15.39
N GLY A 339 -7.37 -21.27 14.40
CA GLY A 339 -5.94 -21.08 14.63
C GLY A 339 -5.42 -19.66 14.38
N CYS A 340 -5.99 -18.91 13.43
CA CYS A 340 -5.49 -17.59 13.04
C CYS A 340 -6.09 -16.46 13.89
N LYS A 341 -5.74 -16.39 15.19
CA LYS A 341 -6.29 -15.39 16.13
C LYS A 341 -5.68 -13.99 16.03
N LYS A 342 -4.53 -13.85 15.34
CA LYS A 342 -3.78 -12.59 15.21
C LYS A 342 -4.19 -11.75 13.99
N ILE A 343 -5.25 -12.13 13.28
CA ILE A 343 -5.69 -11.40 12.09
C ILE A 343 -6.13 -9.99 12.49
N ARG A 344 -5.52 -8.99 11.86
CA ARG A 344 -5.82 -7.56 11.99
C ARG A 344 -6.50 -7.01 10.76
N MET A 345 -6.16 -7.52 9.58
CA MET A 345 -6.68 -7.06 8.29
C MET A 345 -7.31 -8.23 7.54
N LEU A 346 -8.61 -8.12 7.26
CA LEU A 346 -9.35 -9.16 6.55
C LEU A 346 -10.19 -8.53 5.42
N ASN A 347 -9.92 -8.95 4.19
CA ASN A 347 -10.66 -8.51 3.01
C ASN A 347 -11.53 -9.67 2.49
N LEU A 348 -12.86 -9.52 2.64
CA LEU A 348 -13.90 -10.47 2.22
C LEU A 348 -14.79 -9.88 1.10
N ARG A 349 -14.32 -8.83 0.43
CA ARG A 349 -15.12 -8.14 -0.57
C ARG A 349 -15.54 -9.12 -1.67
N TYR A 350 -16.83 -9.13 -1.97
CA TYR A 350 -17.47 -10.00 -2.97
C TYR A 350 -17.43 -11.52 -2.68
N CYS A 351 -17.17 -11.94 -1.44
CA CYS A 351 -17.37 -13.32 -0.99
C CYS A 351 -18.85 -13.58 -0.65
N THR A 352 -19.71 -13.57 -1.67
CA THR A 352 -21.18 -13.46 -1.52
C THR A 352 -21.88 -14.58 -0.76
N GLN A 353 -21.17 -15.69 -0.45
CA GLN A 353 -21.72 -16.83 0.29
C GLN A 353 -21.61 -16.68 1.81
N ILE A 354 -20.90 -15.67 2.30
CA ILE A 354 -20.77 -15.38 3.74
C ILE A 354 -22.06 -14.72 4.26
N THR A 355 -22.52 -15.20 5.42
CA THR A 355 -23.73 -14.75 6.11
C THR A 355 -23.42 -14.22 7.52
N ASP A 356 -24.46 -13.88 8.28
CA ASP A 356 -24.32 -13.47 9.68
C ASP A 356 -23.66 -14.56 10.55
N ALA A 357 -23.77 -15.84 10.19
CA ALA A 357 -23.08 -16.93 10.89
C ALA A 357 -21.56 -16.84 10.73
N GLY A 358 -21.07 -16.54 9.52
CA GLY A 358 -19.65 -16.28 9.27
C GLY A 358 -19.14 -15.09 10.08
N LEU A 359 -19.90 -14.00 10.13
CA LEU A 359 -19.55 -12.83 10.95
C LEU A 359 -19.52 -13.15 12.45
N LYS A 360 -20.39 -14.04 12.92
CA LYS A 360 -20.34 -14.54 14.29
C LYS A 360 -19.04 -15.30 14.58
N HIS A 361 -18.50 -16.07 13.64
CA HIS A 361 -17.18 -16.70 13.83
C HIS A 361 -16.05 -15.66 13.91
N LEU A 362 -16.08 -14.65 13.03
CA LEU A 362 -15.11 -13.56 13.02
C LEU A 362 -15.14 -12.70 14.29
N SER A 363 -16.25 -12.67 15.02
CA SER A 363 -16.36 -11.97 16.31
C SER A 363 -15.36 -12.45 17.37
N THR A 364 -14.67 -13.58 17.14
CA THR A 364 -13.59 -14.07 18.01
C THR A 364 -12.22 -13.47 17.72
N LEU A 365 -12.10 -12.57 16.73
CA LEU A 365 -10.87 -11.87 16.36
C LEU A 365 -10.77 -10.53 17.11
N GLU A 366 -10.22 -10.55 18.31
CA GLU A 366 -10.13 -9.36 19.18
C GLU A 366 -9.16 -8.29 18.66
N GLU A 367 -8.16 -8.71 17.88
CA GLU A 367 -7.17 -7.82 17.24
C GLU A 367 -7.62 -7.27 15.89
N LEU A 368 -8.82 -7.60 15.40
CA LEU A 368 -9.29 -7.17 14.08
C LEU A 368 -9.45 -5.64 14.01
N THR A 369 -8.65 -4.99 13.17
CA THR A 369 -8.65 -3.53 12.99
C THR A 369 -9.31 -3.10 11.68
N ASN A 370 -9.14 -3.86 10.60
CA ASN A 370 -9.64 -3.51 9.27
C ASN A 370 -10.43 -4.69 8.70
N LEU A 371 -11.72 -4.45 8.45
CA LEU A 371 -12.62 -5.44 7.88
C LEU A 371 -13.32 -4.88 6.63
N GLU A 372 -12.99 -5.44 5.46
CA GLU A 372 -13.61 -5.06 4.20
C GLU A 372 -14.63 -6.11 3.75
N MET A 373 -15.92 -5.76 3.74
CA MET A 373 -17.05 -6.68 3.48
C MET A 373 -17.95 -6.19 2.35
N ARG A 374 -17.40 -5.42 1.41
CA ARG A 374 -18.18 -4.91 0.28
C ARG A 374 -18.91 -6.05 -0.44
N CYS A 375 -20.20 -5.83 -0.72
CA CYS A 375 -21.03 -6.77 -1.48
C CYS A 375 -21.20 -8.15 -0.81
N LEU A 376 -21.07 -8.24 0.52
CA LEU A 376 -21.63 -9.36 1.27
C LEU A 376 -23.15 -9.15 1.36
N VAL A 377 -23.89 -9.69 0.39
CA VAL A 377 -25.33 -9.40 0.22
C VAL A 377 -26.23 -10.19 1.18
N ARG A 378 -25.69 -11.20 1.88
CA ARG A 378 -26.43 -12.09 2.78
C ARG A 378 -26.23 -11.76 4.26
N ILE A 379 -25.51 -10.68 4.59
CA ILE A 379 -25.36 -10.21 5.97
C ILE A 379 -26.42 -9.16 6.29
N THR A 380 -26.80 -9.09 7.56
CA THR A 380 -27.79 -8.15 8.10
C THR A 380 -27.23 -7.39 9.31
N GLY A 381 -28.05 -6.59 9.98
CA GLY A 381 -27.70 -5.97 11.26
C GLY A 381 -27.27 -6.97 12.34
N ILE A 382 -27.68 -8.24 12.26
CA ILE A 382 -27.31 -9.30 13.22
C ILE A 382 -25.81 -9.64 13.14
N GLY A 383 -25.28 -9.84 11.94
CA GLY A 383 -23.86 -10.11 11.75
C GLY A 383 -22.99 -8.91 12.13
N ILE A 384 -23.43 -7.70 11.78
CA ILE A 384 -22.75 -6.46 12.20
C ILE A 384 -22.75 -6.32 13.72
N THR A 385 -23.83 -6.70 14.40
CA THR A 385 -23.89 -6.71 15.87
C THR A 385 -22.86 -7.67 16.45
N SER A 386 -22.71 -8.87 15.87
CA SER A 386 -21.71 -9.85 16.31
C SER A 386 -20.29 -9.29 16.19
N ILE A 387 -19.97 -8.67 15.06
CA ILE A 387 -18.67 -8.01 14.84
C ILE A 387 -18.45 -6.86 15.81
N ALA A 388 -19.45 -5.98 16.00
CA ALA A 388 -19.33 -4.84 16.89
C ALA A 388 -19.02 -5.26 18.34
N VAL A 389 -19.67 -6.34 18.81
CA VAL A 389 -19.48 -6.87 20.18
C VAL A 389 -18.12 -7.57 20.33
N GLY A 390 -17.72 -8.38 19.36
CA GLY A 390 -16.54 -9.24 19.48
C GLY A 390 -15.22 -8.63 19.02
N CYS A 391 -15.25 -7.58 18.20
CA CYS A 391 -14.06 -6.94 17.63
C CYS A 391 -13.89 -5.49 18.15
N PRO A 392 -13.45 -5.29 19.41
CA PRO A 392 -13.34 -3.95 20.02
C PRO A 392 -12.23 -3.07 19.40
N SER A 393 -11.29 -3.70 18.69
CA SER A 393 -10.13 -3.05 18.07
C SER A 393 -10.43 -2.47 16.68
N LEU A 394 -11.68 -2.54 16.19
CA LEU A 394 -12.03 -2.07 14.85
C LEU A 394 -11.73 -0.59 14.64
N ILE A 395 -10.98 -0.30 13.59
CA ILE A 395 -10.59 1.03 13.13
C ILE A 395 -11.26 1.37 11.79
N GLU A 396 -11.34 0.39 10.88
CA GLU A 396 -11.90 0.57 9.54
C GLU A 396 -12.90 -0.53 9.19
N LEU A 397 -14.08 -0.13 8.71
CA LEU A 397 -15.15 -1.04 8.32
C LEU A 397 -15.77 -0.62 6.97
N ASP A 398 -15.74 -1.49 5.96
CA ASP A 398 -16.41 -1.28 4.66
C ASP A 398 -17.62 -2.22 4.50
N LEU A 399 -18.84 -1.65 4.64
CA LEU A 399 -20.14 -2.29 4.47
C LEU A 399 -20.80 -1.92 3.12
N LYS A 400 -20.04 -1.39 2.16
CA LYS A 400 -20.62 -0.93 0.90
C LYS A 400 -21.37 -2.07 0.20
N ARG A 401 -22.63 -1.82 -0.19
CA ARG A 401 -23.51 -2.82 -0.85
C ARG A 401 -23.81 -4.05 0.02
N CYS A 402 -23.78 -3.91 1.34
CA CYS A 402 -24.44 -4.84 2.25
C CYS A 402 -25.88 -4.37 2.42
N TYR A 403 -26.73 -4.74 1.44
CA TYR A 403 -28.05 -4.12 1.25
C TYR A 403 -29.00 -4.32 2.43
N SER A 404 -28.88 -5.43 3.16
CA SER A 404 -29.77 -5.77 4.28
C SER A 404 -29.24 -5.32 5.65
N VAL A 405 -28.18 -4.50 5.69
CA VAL A 405 -27.70 -3.88 6.94
C VAL A 405 -28.57 -2.66 7.25
N ASP A 406 -29.18 -2.67 8.43
CA ASP A 406 -30.14 -1.69 8.92
C ASP A 406 -29.65 -0.96 10.19
N ASP A 407 -30.55 -0.22 10.84
CA ASP A 407 -30.24 0.58 12.02
C ASP A 407 -29.80 -0.27 13.22
N ALA A 408 -30.23 -1.53 13.34
CA ALA A 408 -29.79 -2.40 14.42
C ALA A 408 -28.27 -2.61 14.38
N GLY A 409 -27.72 -2.81 13.18
CA GLY A 409 -26.27 -2.87 12.98
C GLY A 409 -25.57 -1.57 13.35
N LEU A 410 -26.13 -0.41 12.97
CA LEU A 410 -25.56 0.89 13.33
C LEU A 410 -25.60 1.15 14.84
N TRP A 411 -26.67 0.79 15.55
CA TRP A 411 -26.76 0.94 17.00
C TRP A 411 -25.72 0.08 17.72
N ALA A 412 -25.48 -1.15 17.24
CA ALA A 412 -24.42 -2.00 17.79
C ALA A 412 -23.04 -1.37 17.60
N LEU A 413 -22.72 -0.89 16.39
CA LEU A 413 -21.46 -0.16 16.14
C LEU A 413 -21.33 1.07 17.04
N SER A 414 -22.41 1.84 17.21
CA SER A 414 -22.44 3.03 18.06
C SER A 414 -22.09 2.72 19.52
N ARG A 415 -22.51 1.54 20.01
CA ARG A 415 -22.30 1.12 21.39
C ARG A 415 -20.91 0.55 21.62
N TYR A 416 -20.44 -0.33 20.74
CA TYR A 416 -19.26 -1.15 21.02
C TYR A 416 -18.00 -0.72 20.26
N SER A 417 -18.12 -0.09 19.09
CA SER A 417 -16.97 0.20 18.20
C SER A 417 -16.38 1.60 18.41
N GLN A 418 -16.02 1.96 19.65
CA GLN A 418 -15.55 3.31 20.01
C GLN A 418 -14.21 3.73 19.37
N ASN A 419 -13.45 2.75 18.88
CA ASN A 419 -12.18 2.98 18.17
C ASN A 419 -12.34 3.22 16.67
N LEU A 420 -13.56 3.10 16.13
CA LEU A 420 -13.82 3.18 14.70
C LEU A 420 -13.48 4.59 14.18
N ARG A 421 -12.62 4.65 13.17
CA ARG A 421 -12.14 5.89 12.53
C ARG A 421 -12.66 6.05 11.11
N GLN A 422 -12.85 4.94 10.40
CA GLN A 422 -13.35 4.96 9.03
C GLN A 422 -14.53 4.02 8.85
N LEU A 423 -15.60 4.50 8.21
CA LEU A 423 -16.78 3.71 7.94
C LEU A 423 -17.34 3.98 6.54
N THR A 424 -17.62 2.90 5.81
CA THR A 424 -18.37 2.97 4.55
C THR A 424 -19.68 2.20 4.70
N ILE A 425 -20.81 2.89 4.58
CA ILE A 425 -22.18 2.32 4.68
C ILE A 425 -22.99 2.52 3.40
N SER A 426 -22.31 2.86 2.31
CA SER A 426 -22.97 3.17 1.03
C SER A 426 -23.84 2.00 0.57
N TYR A 427 -25.08 2.28 0.11
CA TYR A 427 -26.08 1.28 -0.28
C TYR A 427 -26.66 0.38 0.84
N CYS A 428 -26.48 0.72 2.12
CA CYS A 428 -27.15 0.02 3.22
C CYS A 428 -28.60 0.53 3.44
N GLN A 429 -29.46 -0.30 4.03
CA GLN A 429 -30.85 0.02 4.40
C GLN A 429 -30.95 0.73 5.76
N VAL A 430 -30.11 1.74 5.97
CA VAL A 430 -30.07 2.52 7.23
C VAL A 430 -30.94 3.77 7.12
N THR A 431 -31.56 4.18 8.23
CA THR A 431 -32.41 5.38 8.30
C THR A 431 -31.67 6.57 8.91
N GLY A 432 -32.33 7.74 8.89
CA GLY A 432 -31.80 8.94 9.55
C GLY A 432 -31.61 8.77 11.06
N LEU A 433 -32.42 7.92 11.72
CA LEU A 433 -32.31 7.67 13.16
C LEU A 433 -31.04 6.89 13.50
N GLY A 434 -30.79 5.78 12.81
CA GLY A 434 -29.54 5.01 12.96
C GLY A 434 -28.31 5.82 12.63
N LEU A 435 -28.36 6.60 11.53
CA LEU A 435 -27.25 7.47 11.14
C LEU A 435 -26.96 8.55 12.19
N CYS A 436 -28.01 9.21 12.72
CA CYS A 436 -27.87 10.22 13.76
C CYS A 436 -27.24 9.64 15.03
N HIS A 437 -27.74 8.49 15.49
CA HIS A 437 -27.23 7.84 16.69
C HIS A 437 -25.75 7.45 16.55
N LEU A 438 -25.39 6.88 15.40
CA LEU A 438 -24.02 6.50 15.08
C LEU A 438 -23.06 7.68 15.05
N LEU A 439 -23.40 8.71 14.28
CA LEU A 439 -22.54 9.88 14.11
C LEU A 439 -22.44 10.72 15.40
N GLY A 440 -23.50 10.78 16.20
CA GLY A 440 -23.48 11.47 17.50
C GLY A 440 -22.61 10.77 18.54
N THR A 441 -22.57 9.43 18.51
CA THR A 441 -21.92 8.62 19.56
C THR A 441 -20.44 8.37 19.29
N LEU A 442 -20.07 8.02 18.05
CA LEU A 442 -18.69 7.63 17.73
C LEU A 442 -17.75 8.84 17.72
N ARG A 443 -16.91 8.96 18.75
CA ARG A 443 -16.02 10.12 18.95
C ARG A 443 -14.75 10.08 18.09
N CYS A 444 -14.29 8.89 17.73
CA CYS A 444 -13.07 8.69 16.94
C CYS A 444 -13.31 8.71 15.42
N LEU A 445 -14.58 8.71 14.99
CA LEU A 445 -14.96 8.60 13.58
C LEU A 445 -14.56 9.87 12.82
N GLN A 446 -13.72 9.70 11.80
CA GLN A 446 -13.13 10.79 11.02
C GLN A 446 -13.49 10.73 9.53
N ASP A 447 -13.53 9.54 8.94
CA ASP A 447 -13.77 9.36 7.51
C ASP A 447 -15.04 8.53 7.28
N VAL A 448 -16.06 9.13 6.65
CA VAL A 448 -17.35 8.45 6.41
C VAL A 448 -17.76 8.52 4.94
N LYS A 449 -18.15 7.38 4.38
CA LYS A 449 -18.62 7.24 2.99
C LYS A 449 -20.05 6.69 2.97
N MET A 450 -21.01 7.57 2.68
CA MET A 450 -22.45 7.28 2.74
C MET A 450 -23.15 7.68 1.44
N VAL A 451 -22.74 7.07 0.33
CA VAL A 451 -23.33 7.32 -0.99
C VAL A 451 -24.49 6.36 -1.22
N HIS A 452 -25.60 6.84 -1.77
CA HIS A 452 -26.83 6.07 -1.99
C HIS A 452 -27.40 5.45 -0.71
N LEU A 453 -27.70 6.27 0.30
CA LEU A 453 -28.56 5.88 1.42
C LEU A 453 -30.00 6.32 1.13
N SER A 454 -30.72 5.52 0.34
CA SER A 454 -32.08 5.89 -0.14
C SER A 454 -33.14 5.97 0.96
N TRP A 455 -32.83 5.46 2.16
CA TRP A 455 -33.72 5.42 3.33
C TRP A 455 -33.46 6.55 4.34
N VAL A 456 -32.51 7.43 4.03
CA VAL A 456 -32.19 8.60 4.85
C VAL A 456 -32.81 9.84 4.20
N SER A 457 -33.74 10.49 4.91
CA SER A 457 -34.31 11.76 4.47
C SER A 457 -33.25 12.87 4.49
N ILE A 458 -33.50 13.98 3.78
CA ILE A 458 -32.63 15.16 3.84
C ILE A 458 -32.49 15.65 5.29
N GLU A 459 -33.58 15.68 6.04
CA GLU A 459 -33.58 16.01 7.48
C GLU A 459 -32.74 15.01 8.31
N GLY A 460 -32.79 13.72 7.98
CA GLY A 460 -31.95 12.70 8.61
C GLY A 460 -30.46 12.96 8.41
N PHE A 461 -30.05 13.32 7.19
CA PHE A 461 -28.66 13.73 6.91
C PHE A 461 -28.29 15.00 7.68
N GLU A 462 -29.16 16.01 7.65
CA GLU A 462 -28.99 17.30 8.32
C GLU A 462 -28.71 17.13 9.83
N ILE A 463 -29.56 16.37 10.53
CA ILE A 463 -29.43 16.14 11.97
C ILE A 463 -28.15 15.34 12.27
N ALA A 464 -27.91 14.25 11.54
CA ALA A 464 -26.78 13.37 11.81
C ALA A 464 -25.42 14.05 11.56
N LEU A 465 -25.32 14.87 10.52
CA LEU A 465 -24.11 15.64 10.22
C LEU A 465 -23.88 16.77 11.22
N ARG A 466 -24.95 17.41 11.74
CA ARG A 466 -24.81 18.37 12.84
C ARG A 466 -24.30 17.72 14.11
N ALA A 467 -24.78 16.52 14.45
CA ALA A 467 -24.36 15.79 15.65
C ALA A 467 -22.87 15.37 15.65
N SER A 468 -22.24 15.30 14.48
CA SER A 468 -20.84 14.90 14.30
C SER A 468 -19.92 16.03 13.86
N CYS A 469 -20.44 17.26 13.78
CA CYS A 469 -19.66 18.38 13.29
C CYS A 469 -18.49 18.69 14.25
N GLY A 470 -17.29 18.90 13.70
CA GLY A 470 -16.06 19.10 14.46
C GLY A 470 -15.13 17.88 14.55
N ARG A 471 -15.61 16.67 14.19
CA ARG A 471 -14.79 15.44 14.24
C ARG A 471 -14.47 14.86 12.86
N LEU A 472 -15.42 14.98 11.94
CA LEU A 472 -15.28 14.46 10.58
C LEU A 472 -14.21 15.21 9.80
N LYS A 473 -13.23 14.50 9.26
CA LYS A 473 -12.17 15.03 8.39
C LYS A 473 -12.48 14.82 6.93
N LYS A 474 -13.04 13.67 6.54
CA LYS A 474 -13.44 13.38 5.16
C LYS A 474 -14.85 12.83 5.13
N LEU A 475 -15.69 13.46 4.33
CA LEU A 475 -17.07 13.02 4.13
C LEU A 475 -17.32 12.78 2.65
N LYS A 476 -17.88 11.63 2.29
CA LYS A 476 -18.25 11.32 0.91
C LYS A 476 -19.75 11.10 0.76
N LEU A 477 -20.40 11.97 0.00
CA LEU A 477 -21.85 12.02 -0.21
C LEU A 477 -22.21 11.91 -1.69
N LEU A 478 -23.48 11.59 -1.95
CA LEU A 478 -24.07 11.68 -3.29
C LEU A 478 -24.15 13.15 -3.72
N GLY A 479 -23.78 13.46 -4.97
CA GLY A 479 -23.72 14.84 -5.47
C GLY A 479 -25.05 15.59 -5.42
N GLY A 480 -26.17 14.90 -5.64
CA GLY A 480 -27.51 15.48 -5.52
C GLY A 480 -27.86 16.03 -4.13
N LEU A 481 -27.14 15.62 -3.07
CA LEU A 481 -27.33 16.19 -1.72
C LEU A 481 -26.77 17.61 -1.59
N ARG A 482 -25.86 18.03 -2.48
CA ARG A 482 -25.18 19.33 -2.40
C ARG A 482 -26.15 20.52 -2.48
N SER A 483 -27.19 20.41 -3.30
CA SER A 483 -28.16 21.50 -3.52
C SER A 483 -29.32 21.51 -2.52
N VAL A 484 -29.49 20.43 -1.74
CA VAL A 484 -30.62 20.27 -0.82
C VAL A 484 -30.23 20.33 0.65
N LEU A 485 -28.95 20.13 0.98
CA LEU A 485 -28.44 20.39 2.33
C LEU A 485 -28.28 21.90 2.57
N SER A 486 -28.56 22.32 3.80
CA SER A 486 -28.51 23.71 4.24
C SER A 486 -27.11 24.31 4.07
N PRO A 487 -27.00 25.54 3.54
CA PRO A 487 -25.72 26.24 3.42
C PRO A 487 -24.97 26.36 4.75
N GLU A 488 -25.70 26.55 5.86
CA GLU A 488 -25.15 26.68 7.21
C GLU A 488 -24.43 25.40 7.64
N LEU A 489 -25.03 24.22 7.38
CA LEU A 489 -24.40 22.93 7.66
C LEU A 489 -23.10 22.75 6.86
N LEU A 490 -23.14 23.07 5.56
CA LEU A 490 -21.98 22.94 4.69
C LEU A 490 -20.84 23.88 5.12
N GLN A 491 -21.17 25.13 5.46
CA GLN A 491 -20.21 26.10 5.99
C GLN A 491 -19.63 25.63 7.32
N MET A 492 -20.46 25.10 8.22
CA MET A 492 -20.04 24.56 9.52
C MET A 492 -19.07 23.37 9.34
N LEU A 493 -19.39 22.42 8.45
CA LEU A 493 -18.50 21.31 8.13
C LEU A 493 -17.15 21.80 7.60
N GLN A 494 -17.16 22.77 6.68
CA GLN A 494 -15.95 23.36 6.13
C GLN A 494 -15.13 24.13 7.18
N ALA A 495 -15.78 24.90 8.05
CA ALA A 495 -15.15 25.64 9.15
C ALA A 495 -14.47 24.69 10.15
N CYS A 496 -15.07 23.51 10.38
CA CYS A 496 -14.49 22.43 11.17
C CYS A 496 -13.38 21.65 10.44
N GLY A 497 -12.99 22.04 9.23
CA GLY A 497 -11.94 21.39 8.44
C GLY A 497 -12.37 20.09 7.74
N CYS A 498 -13.67 19.79 7.69
CA CYS A 498 -14.18 18.61 6.99
C CYS A 498 -14.11 18.80 5.46
N ARG A 499 -13.44 17.88 4.76
CA ARG A 499 -13.42 17.85 3.29
C ARG A 499 -14.58 17.01 2.78
N VAL A 500 -15.61 17.67 2.26
CA VAL A 500 -16.75 17.01 1.63
C VAL A 500 -16.44 16.72 0.15
N ARG A 501 -16.48 15.44 -0.23
CA ARG A 501 -16.34 14.97 -1.61
C ARG A 501 -17.70 14.48 -2.12
N TRP A 502 -18.23 15.23 -3.09
CA TRP A 502 -19.45 14.89 -3.81
C TRP A 502 -19.16 13.84 -4.89
N LEU A 503 -20.07 12.88 -5.05
CA LEU A 503 -20.00 11.88 -6.11
C LEU A 503 -21.28 11.86 -6.94
N ASP A 504 -21.11 12.11 -8.23
CA ASP A 504 -22.14 11.90 -9.23
C ASP A 504 -22.00 10.49 -9.78
N LYS A 505 -22.51 9.51 -9.03
CA LYS A 505 -22.62 8.13 -9.50
C LYS A 505 -24.09 7.79 -9.69
N PRO A 506 -24.50 7.27 -10.87
CA PRO A 506 -25.86 6.77 -11.04
C PRO A 506 -26.10 5.59 -10.11
N LEU A 507 -27.35 5.42 -9.69
CA LEU A 507 -27.81 4.20 -9.02
C LEU A 507 -27.63 3.04 -10.00
N VAL A 508 -26.63 2.20 -9.78
CA VAL A 508 -26.46 0.97 -10.54
C VAL A 508 -27.23 -0.12 -9.80
N TYR A 509 -28.48 -0.35 -10.20
CA TYR A 509 -29.15 -1.62 -9.93
C TYR A 509 -28.47 -2.66 -10.81
N LYS A 510 -27.73 -3.59 -10.22
CA LYS A 510 -27.45 -4.87 -10.89
C LYS A 510 -28.48 -5.84 -10.35
N GLY A 511 -29.37 -6.27 -11.23
CA GLY A 511 -30.33 -7.34 -10.96
C GLY A 511 -29.65 -8.68 -10.75
#